data_AF-A0A7Y6CID4-F1
#
_entry.id   AF-A0A7Y6CID4-F1
#
_cell.length_a   1.000
_cell.length_b   1.000
_cell.length_c   1.000
_cell.angle_alpha   90.00
_cell.angle_beta   90.00
_cell.angle_gamma   90.00
#
_symmetry.space_group_name_H-M   'P 1'
#
loop_
_entity.id
_entity.type
_entity.pdbx_description
1 polymer ?
#
loop_
_entity_poly.entity_id
_entity_poly.type
_entity_poly.pdbx_seq_one_letter_code
_entity_poly.pdbx_strand_id
1 'polypeptide(L)'
;MPVSVTGSSVTFRLVRQLSIVVVLVFAVLAYLYGPAASPAMRDAAVDQCNSYAQGNYRSFRLTWHVGAHPHWSCWDASHPETAAVSLGWWTNPFR
;
A
#
# COMPACT_ATOMS: atom_id res chain seq x y z
N MET A 1 -23.63 -50.34 4.86
CA MET A 1 -23.78 -49.09 5.65
C MET A 1 -23.18 -47.95 4.84
N PRO A 2 -23.96 -47.07 4.21
CA PRO A 2 -23.39 -45.89 3.57
C PRO A 2 -23.06 -44.86 4.65
N VAL A 3 -21.78 -44.61 4.87
CA VAL A 3 -21.28 -43.48 5.66
C VAL A 3 -21.67 -42.20 4.95
N SER A 4 -22.41 -41.33 5.63
CA SER A 4 -22.91 -40.05 5.15
C SER A 4 -21.79 -39.17 4.56
N VAL A 5 -21.69 -39.11 3.23
CA VAL A 5 -20.83 -38.18 2.47
C VAL A 5 -21.50 -36.80 2.30
N THR A 6 -22.56 -36.52 3.07
CA THR A 6 -23.33 -35.26 3.02
C THR A 6 -22.75 -34.15 3.90
N GLY A 7 -21.80 -34.44 4.79
CA GLY A 7 -21.16 -33.43 5.65
C GLY A 7 -20.01 -32.66 4.97
N SER A 8 -19.26 -33.31 4.08
CA SER A 8 -18.01 -32.75 3.53
C SER A 8 -18.24 -31.59 2.56
N SER A 9 -19.30 -31.62 1.76
CA SER A 9 -19.57 -30.59 0.74
C SER A 9 -19.91 -29.23 1.35
N VAL A 10 -20.56 -29.21 2.51
CA VAL A 10 -20.87 -27.98 3.25
C VAL A 10 -19.59 -27.39 3.83
N THR A 11 -18.75 -28.22 4.46
CA THR A 11 -17.47 -27.79 5.04
C THR A 11 -16.51 -27.24 3.97
N PHE A 12 -16.40 -27.88 2.81
CA PHE A 12 -15.55 -27.39 1.71
C PHE A 12 -16.02 -26.04 1.15
N ARG A 13 -17.32 -25.81 1.03
CA ARG A 13 -17.86 -24.50 0.57
C ARG A 13 -17.58 -23.40 1.59
N LEU A 14 -17.76 -23.70 2.87
CA LEU A 14 -17.53 -22.75 3.97
C LEU A 14 -16.05 -22.38 4.09
N VAL A 15 -15.15 -23.36 4.01
CA VAL A 15 -13.68 -23.14 4.00
C VAL A 15 -13.26 -22.32 2.78
N ARG A 16 -13.81 -22.60 1.60
CA ARG A 16 -13.54 -21.81 0.38
C ARG A 16 -14.01 -20.38 0.50
N GLN A 17 -15.19 -20.14 1.08
CA GLN A 17 -15.69 -18.78 1.29
C GLN A 17 -14.82 -18.02 2.29
N LEU A 18 -14.45 -18.66 3.41
CA LEU A 18 -13.57 -18.06 4.41
C LEU A 18 -12.19 -17.74 3.83
N SER A 19 -11.59 -18.63 3.04
CA SER A 19 -10.30 -18.37 2.43
C SER A 19 -10.36 -17.21 1.43
N ILE A 20 -11.43 -17.10 0.63
CA ILE A 20 -11.63 -15.96 -0.26
C ILE A 20 -11.73 -14.66 0.54
N VAL A 21 -12.51 -14.63 1.63
CA VAL A 21 -12.64 -13.45 2.49
C VAL A 21 -11.29 -13.06 3.07
N VAL A 22 -10.53 -14.02 3.59
CA VAL A 22 -9.19 -13.77 4.14
C VAL A 22 -8.27 -13.18 3.07
N VAL A 23 -8.22 -13.78 1.87
CA VAL A 23 -7.40 -13.28 0.76
C VAL A 23 -7.81 -11.86 0.36
N LEU A 24 -9.11 -11.57 0.29
CA LEU A 24 -9.60 -10.23 -0.04
C LEU A 24 -9.19 -9.21 1.03
N VAL A 25 -9.30 -9.56 2.31
CA VAL A 25 -8.88 -8.69 3.41
C VAL A 25 -7.38 -8.42 3.32
N PHE A 26 -6.56 -9.46 3.12
CA PHE A 26 -5.12 -9.29 2.93
C PHE A 26 -4.77 -8.46 1.69
N ALA A 27 -5.49 -8.64 0.58
CA ALA A 27 -5.29 -7.86 -0.63
C ALA A 27 -5.60 -6.38 -0.42
N VAL A 28 -6.71 -6.07 0.27
CA VAL A 28 -7.09 -4.69 0.63
C VAL A 28 -6.06 -4.08 1.57
N LEU A 29 -5.61 -4.81 2.59
CA LEU A 29 -4.59 -4.33 3.51
C LEU A 29 -3.25 -4.09 2.80
N ALA A 30 -2.84 -5.01 1.92
CA ALA A 30 -1.63 -4.85 1.12
C ALA A 30 -1.72 -3.65 0.18
N TYR A 31 -2.89 -3.40 -0.43
CA TYR A 31 -3.08 -2.22 -1.26
C TYR A 31 -3.04 -0.92 -0.45
N LEU A 32 -3.70 -0.86 0.69
CA LEU A 32 -3.80 0.39 1.47
C LEU A 32 -2.53 0.70 2.27
N TYR A 33 -1.78 -0.31 2.70
CA TYR A 33 -0.66 -0.16 3.64
C TYR A 33 0.66 -0.76 3.15
N GLY A 34 0.66 -1.56 2.09
CA GLY A 34 1.86 -2.25 1.60
C GLY A 34 3.03 -1.30 1.34
N PRO A 35 2.85 -0.20 0.60
CA PRO A 35 3.94 0.74 0.33
C PRO A 35 4.47 1.44 1.58
N ALA A 36 3.60 1.80 2.52
CA ALA A 36 4.02 2.42 3.79
C ALA A 36 4.71 1.44 4.74
N ALA A 37 4.33 0.15 4.69
CA ALA A 37 4.90 -0.91 5.53
C ALA A 37 6.22 -1.46 4.97
N SER A 38 6.48 -1.30 3.67
CA SER A 38 7.72 -1.74 3.02
C SER A 38 8.81 -0.67 3.11
N PRO A 39 9.95 -0.94 3.78
CA PRO A 39 11.07 -0.01 3.83
C PRO A 39 11.59 0.37 2.43
N ALA A 40 11.72 -0.60 1.53
CA ALA A 40 12.24 -0.36 0.18
C ALA A 40 11.37 0.60 -0.64
N MET A 41 10.03 0.50 -0.53
CA MET A 41 9.12 1.42 -1.22
C MET A 41 9.15 2.81 -0.60
N ARG A 42 9.25 2.88 0.73
CA ARG A 42 9.40 4.14 1.45
C ARG A 42 10.70 4.84 1.10
N ASP A 43 11.82 4.13 1.03
CA ASP A 43 13.12 4.70 0.68
C ASP A 43 13.13 5.23 -0.76
N ALA A 44 12.55 4.48 -1.70
CA ALA A 44 12.35 4.97 -3.07
C ALA A 44 11.46 6.23 -3.13
N ALA A 45 10.44 6.32 -2.28
CA ALA A 45 9.60 7.51 -2.16
C ALA A 45 10.35 8.71 -1.58
N VAL A 46 11.21 8.47 -0.58
CA VAL A 46 12.09 9.46 0.03
C VAL A 46 13.07 10.00 -1.00
N ASP A 47 13.73 9.14 -1.77
CA ASP A 47 14.69 9.56 -2.79
C ASP A 47 14.02 10.33 -3.93
N GLN A 48 12.83 9.90 -4.35
CA GLN A 48 12.05 10.63 -5.35
C GLN A 48 11.62 12.01 -4.83
N CYS A 49 11.15 12.10 -3.58
CA CYS A 49 10.81 13.38 -2.95
C CYS A 49 12.04 14.27 -2.75
N ASN A 50 13.18 13.68 -2.40
CA ASN A 50 14.45 14.40 -2.29
C ASN A 50 14.88 14.99 -3.64
N SER A 51 14.77 14.21 -4.72
CA SER A 51 15.07 14.70 -6.06
C SER A 51 14.17 15.86 -6.49
N TYR A 52 12.91 15.85 -6.03
CA TYR A 52 11.97 16.96 -6.22
C TYR A 52 12.38 18.21 -5.41
N ALA A 53 12.76 18.03 -4.15
CA ALA A 53 13.23 19.10 -3.26
C ALA A 53 14.72 19.48 -3.49
N GLN A 54 15.22 19.35 -4.72
CA GLN A 54 16.59 19.71 -5.13
C GLN A 54 17.73 19.04 -4.32
N GLY A 55 17.49 17.83 -3.79
CA GLY A 55 18.50 17.03 -3.10
C GLY A 55 18.67 17.34 -1.61
N ASN A 56 17.75 18.10 -1.00
CA ASN A 56 17.79 18.42 0.42
C ASN A 56 16.81 17.57 1.26
N TYR A 57 17.36 16.54 1.92
CA TYR A 57 16.61 15.62 2.80
C TYR A 57 15.94 16.28 4.01
N ARG A 58 16.26 17.53 4.33
CA ARG A 58 15.68 18.27 5.46
C ARG A 58 14.53 19.19 5.06
N SER A 59 14.39 19.50 3.78
CA SER A 59 13.40 20.46 3.30
C SER A 59 12.19 19.81 2.65
N PHE A 60 11.90 18.53 2.91
CA PHE A 60 10.66 17.93 2.45
C PHE A 60 9.95 17.12 3.52
N ARG A 61 8.65 16.95 3.31
CA ARG A 61 7.79 16.08 4.10
C ARG A 61 7.14 15.05 3.19
N LEU A 62 7.44 13.78 3.46
CA LEU A 62 6.81 12.64 2.79
C LEU A 62 5.67 12.11 3.67
N THR A 63 4.47 11.98 3.10
CA THR A 63 3.30 11.45 3.82
C THR A 63 2.61 10.37 3.00
N TRP A 64 2.16 9.29 3.65
CA TRP A 64 1.32 8.28 3.03
C TRP A 64 -0.15 8.62 3.24
N HIS A 65 -0.93 8.69 2.15
CA HIS A 65 -2.37 8.90 2.22
C HIS A 65 -3.10 7.59 1.97
N VAL A 66 -3.98 7.22 2.90
CA VAL A 66 -4.91 6.10 2.76
C VAL A 66 -6.25 6.64 2.29
N GLY A 67 -6.81 6.08 1.21
CA GLY A 67 -8.09 6.52 0.63
C GLY A 67 -8.47 5.70 -0.60
N ALA A 68 -9.38 6.23 -1.42
CA ALA A 68 -9.77 5.59 -2.69
C ALA A 68 -8.57 5.40 -3.64
N HIS A 69 -7.63 6.34 -3.62
CA HIS A 69 -6.38 6.32 -4.36
C HIS A 69 -5.22 6.50 -3.38
N PRO A 70 -4.75 5.43 -2.71
CA PRO A 70 -3.63 5.51 -1.80
C PRO A 70 -2.36 5.92 -2.55
N HIS A 71 -1.62 6.87 -2.00
CA HIS A 71 -0.41 7.40 -2.64
C HIS A 71 0.52 8.07 -1.64
N TRP A 72 1.77 8.21 -2.04
CA TRP A 72 2.75 9.08 -1.39
C TRP A 72 2.52 10.52 -1.81
N SER A 73 2.48 11.44 -0.85
CA SER A 73 2.54 12.87 -1.09
C SER A 73 3.88 13.43 -0.63
N CYS A 74 4.45 14.30 -1.45
CA CYS A 74 5.70 15.00 -1.19
C CYS A 74 5.40 16.49 -1.10
N TRP A 75 5.73 17.10 0.03
CA TRP A 75 5.62 18.54 0.21
C TRP A 75 7.00 19.13 0.43
N ASP A 76 7.36 20.12 -0.37
CA ASP A 76 8.63 20.85 -0.23
C ASP A 76 8.47 21.96 0.81
N ALA A 77 9.12 21.79 1.95
CA ALA A 77 9.15 22.76 3.04
C ALA A 77 10.06 23.97 2.75
N SER A 78 10.92 23.91 1.73
CA SER A 78 11.69 25.09 1.28
C SER A 78 10.85 26.08 0.47
N HIS A 79 9.76 25.60 -0.15
CA HIS A 79 8.79 26.39 -0.90
C HIS A 79 7.38 26.14 -0.36
N PRO A 80 7.06 26.60 0.87
CA PRO A 80 5.82 26.27 1.56
C PRO A 80 4.55 26.77 0.83
N GLU A 81 4.69 27.72 -0.09
CA GLU A 81 3.65 28.19 -1.00
C GLU A 81 3.23 27.16 -2.04
N THR A 82 4.05 26.13 -2.29
CA THR A 82 3.77 25.08 -3.24
C THR A 82 2.91 23.97 -2.62
N ALA A 83 1.92 23.50 -3.39
CA ALA A 83 1.09 22.39 -2.98
C ALA A 83 1.87 21.07 -3.02
N ALA A 84 1.50 20.14 -2.12
CA ALA A 84 2.09 18.80 -2.12
C ALA A 84 1.81 18.08 -3.45
N VAL A 85 2.83 17.42 -4.00
CA VAL A 85 2.73 16.62 -5.22
C VAL A 85 2.49 15.15 -4.87
N SER A 86 1.68 14.48 -5.69
CA SER A 86 1.48 13.03 -5.58
C SER A 86 2.61 12.30 -6.30
N LEU A 87 3.30 11.42 -5.58
CA LEU A 87 4.30 10.49 -6.12
C LEU A 87 3.68 9.15 -6.53
N GLY A 88 2.37 8.96 -6.33
CA GLY A 88 1.64 7.74 -6.69
C GLY A 88 1.74 6.62 -5.65
N TRP A 89 1.14 5.47 -5.99
CA TRP A 89 1.06 4.30 -5.11
C TRP A 89 2.36 3.49 -5.07
N TRP A 90 2.97 3.28 -6.24
CA TRP A 90 4.25 2.63 -6.41
C TRP A 90 5.30 3.67 -6.76
N THR A 91 6.04 4.16 -5.77
CA THR A 91 7.32 4.81 -6.04
C THR A 91 8.25 3.72 -6.58
N ASN A 92 8.79 3.90 -7.79
CA ASN A 92 9.46 2.83 -8.54
C ASN A 92 10.68 2.30 -7.75
N PRO A 93 10.62 1.09 -7.17
CA PRO A 93 11.66 0.61 -6.25
C PRO A 93 12.89 0.04 -6.98
N PHE A 94 12.85 -0.03 -8.32
CA PHE A 94 13.91 -0.58 -9.17
C PHE A 94 14.62 0.49 -10.01
N ARG A 95 14.55 1.75 -9.59
CA ARG A 95 15.20 2.86 -10.30
C ARG A 95 16.70 2.93 -9.99
#